data_AF-A0A3P8M3I4-F1
#
_entry.id   AF-A0A3P8M3I4-F1
#
_cell.length_a   1.000
_cell.length_b   1.000
_cell.length_c   1.000
_cell.angle_alpha   90.00
_cell.angle_beta   90.00
_cell.angle_gamma   90.00
#
_symmetry.space_group_name_H-M   'P 1'
#
loop_
_entity.id
_entity.type
_entity.pdbx_description
1 polymer ?
#
loop_
_entity_poly.entity_id
_entity_poly.type
_entity_poly.pdbx_seq_one_letter_code
_entity_poly.pdbx_strand_id
1 'polypeptide(L)'
;MSANDLALKFSTAPAEQLVGVLPVLEVKEALRDEVEEEVQGEVWMEHEFAMEAAEQVTDALATAMKLAITQPAKAAKATLRKALKEYPGYGREPPAAS
;
A
#
# COMPACT_ATOMS: atom_id res chain seq x y z
N MET A 1 4.24 17.61 -43.16
CA MET A 1 3.01 17.82 -42.36
C MET A 1 2.31 16.48 -42.26
N SER A 2 1.86 16.08 -41.07
CA SER A 2 1.18 14.80 -40.88
C SER A 2 -0.24 14.85 -41.45
N ALA A 3 -0.83 13.70 -41.77
CA ALA A 3 -2.21 13.62 -42.28
C ALA A 3 -3.22 14.28 -41.31
N ASN A 4 -2.95 14.20 -40.00
CA ASN A 4 -3.77 14.81 -38.95
C ASN A 4 -3.69 16.35 -38.99
N ASP A 5 -2.52 16.92 -39.27
CA ASP A 5 -2.33 18.37 -39.39
C ASP A 5 -3.09 18.97 -40.59
N LEU A 6 -3.24 18.18 -41.66
CA LEU A 6 -4.00 18.57 -42.85
C LEU A 6 -5.52 18.44 -42.61
N ALA A 7 -5.96 17.38 -41.92
CA ALA A 7 -7.35 17.16 -41.57
C ALA A 7 -7.91 18.29 -40.69
N LEU A 8 -7.13 18.76 -39.70
CA LEU A 8 -7.55 19.89 -38.84
C LEU A 8 -7.61 21.23 -39.58
N LYS A 9 -6.74 21.47 -40.56
CA LYS A 9 -6.65 22.76 -41.27
C LYS A 9 -7.67 22.91 -42.40
N PHE A 10 -8.08 21.81 -43.02
CA PHE A 10 -8.92 21.83 -44.22
C PHE A 10 -10.31 21.19 -44.04
N SER A 11 -10.63 20.67 -42.85
CA SER A 11 -11.95 20.10 -42.57
C SER A 11 -12.99 21.20 -42.28
N THR A 12 -14.16 21.04 -42.89
CA THR A 12 -15.37 21.85 -42.65
C THR A 12 -16.32 21.20 -41.64
N ALA A 13 -15.90 20.10 -41.00
CA ALA A 13 -16.70 19.37 -40.04
C ALA A 13 -16.84 20.17 -38.71
N PRO A 14 -17.99 20.08 -38.01
CA PRO A 14 -18.17 20.70 -36.70
C PRO A 14 -17.16 20.16 -35.68
N ALA A 15 -16.81 20.94 -34.66
CA ALA A 15 -15.73 20.65 -33.71
C ALA A 15 -15.84 19.26 -33.04
N GLU A 16 -17.07 18.79 -32.83
CA GLU A 16 -17.36 17.45 -32.28
C GLU A 16 -16.87 16.30 -33.17
N GLN A 17 -16.71 16.54 -34.48
CA GLN A 17 -16.20 15.58 -35.46
C GLN A 17 -14.70 15.79 -35.77
N LEU A 18 -14.08 16.86 -35.24
CA LEU A 18 -12.65 17.17 -35.39
C LEU A 18 -11.79 16.56 -34.27
N VAL A 19 -12.41 16.20 -33.15
CA VAL A 19 -11.77 15.43 -32.09
C VAL A 19 -11.86 13.96 -32.48
N GLY A 20 -10.72 13.35 -32.82
CA GLY A 20 -10.65 11.93 -33.07
C GLY A 20 -11.23 11.18 -31.87
N VAL A 21 -12.30 10.42 -32.09
CA VAL A 21 -12.84 9.50 -31.08
C VAL A 21 -11.75 8.49 -30.79
N LEU A 22 -11.03 8.70 -29.68
CA LEU A 22 -10.02 7.75 -29.21
C LEU A 22 -10.73 6.44 -28.87
N PRO A 23 -10.27 5.29 -29.41
CA PRO A 23 -10.78 3.99 -29.01
C PRO A 23 -10.73 3.84 -27.50
N VAL A 24 -11.79 3.27 -26.91
CA VAL A 24 -11.91 3.08 -25.46
C VAL A 24 -10.70 2.34 -24.88
N LEU A 25 -10.07 1.46 -25.65
CA LEU A 25 -8.84 0.76 -25.26
C LEU A 25 -7.66 1.73 -25.09
N GLU A 26 -7.43 2.63 -26.05
CA GLU A 26 -6.33 3.62 -25.99
C GLU A 26 -6.51 4.57 -24.80
N VAL A 27 -7.76 4.98 -24.51
CA VAL A 27 -8.07 5.80 -23.33
C VAL A 27 -7.81 5.02 -22.04
N LYS A 28 -8.19 3.74 -21.99
CA LYS A 28 -7.97 2.89 -20.82
C LYS A 28 -6.50 2.61 -20.57
N GLU A 29 -5.72 2.39 -21.61
CA GLU A 29 -4.27 2.18 -21.50
C GLU A 29 -3.58 3.46 -21.00
N ALA A 30 -3.91 4.62 -21.58
CA ALA A 30 -3.36 5.90 -21.13
C ALA A 30 -3.70 6.21 -19.66
N LEU A 31 -4.95 5.96 -19.24
CA LEU A 31 -5.36 6.14 -17.85
C LEU A 31 -4.77 5.08 -16.92
N ARG A 32 -4.54 3.86 -17.41
CA ARG A 32 -3.90 2.79 -16.64
C ARG A 32 -2.50 3.23 -16.22
N ASP A 33 -1.72 3.75 -17.14
CA ASP A 33 -0.34 4.17 -16.83
C ASP A 33 -0.31 5.36 -15.85
N GLU A 34 -1.29 6.26 -15.92
CA GLU A 34 -1.42 7.39 -14.97
C GLU A 34 -1.83 6.94 -13.55
N VAL A 35 -2.72 5.95 -13.44
CA VAL A 35 -3.30 5.51 -12.17
C VAL A 35 -2.53 4.34 -11.53
N GLU A 36 -1.75 3.59 -12.31
CA GLU A 36 -1.02 2.41 -11.83
C GLU A 36 -0.03 2.76 -10.71
N GLU A 37 0.74 3.84 -10.87
CA GLU A 37 1.69 4.27 -9.85
C GLU A 37 1.00 4.71 -8.55
N GLU A 38 -0.13 5.41 -8.65
CA GLU A 38 -0.89 5.89 -7.49
C GLU A 38 -1.48 4.70 -6.70
N VAL A 39 -2.16 3.78 -7.39
CA VAL A 39 -2.73 2.58 -6.77
C VAL A 39 -1.63 1.69 -6.19
N GLN A 40 -0.52 1.53 -6.91
CA GLN A 40 0.61 0.76 -6.41
C GLN A 40 1.21 1.42 -5.16
N GLY A 41 1.32 2.74 -5.13
CA GLY A 41 1.79 3.50 -3.98
C GLY A 41 0.91 3.30 -2.76
N GLU A 42 -0.41 3.42 -2.91
CA GLU A 42 -1.37 3.23 -1.80
C GLU A 42 -1.33 1.80 -1.24
N VAL A 43 -1.35 0.79 -2.12
CA VAL A 43 -1.29 -0.62 -1.72
C VAL A 43 0.04 -0.94 -1.04
N TRP A 44 1.14 -0.39 -1.56
CA TRP A 44 2.46 -0.61 -0.98
C TRP A 44 2.62 0.06 0.37
N MET A 45 2.04 1.24 0.57
CA MET A 45 2.05 1.95 1.85
C MET A 45 1.36 1.16 2.96
N GLU A 46 0.16 0.62 2.72
CA GLU A 46 -0.52 -0.26 3.69
C GLU A 46 0.30 -1.52 4.00
N HIS A 47 0.95 -2.09 2.98
CA HIS A 47 1.85 -3.22 3.17
C HIS A 47 3.07 -2.84 4.01
N GLU A 48 3.68 -1.69 3.77
CA GLU A 48 4.82 -1.16 4.52
C GLU A 48 4.46 -0.95 6.00
N PHE A 49 3.31 -0.34 6.31
CA PHE A 49 2.83 -0.21 7.68
C PHE A 49 2.64 -1.56 8.37
N ALA A 50 2.09 -2.55 7.67
CA ALA A 50 1.93 -3.89 8.22
C ALA A 50 3.29 -4.56 8.50
N MET A 51 4.27 -4.37 7.61
CA MET A 51 5.63 -4.88 7.76
C MET A 51 6.36 -4.22 8.92
N GLU A 52 6.35 -2.90 9.04
CA GLU A 52 6.97 -2.17 10.16
C GLU A 52 6.39 -2.60 11.51
N ALA A 53 5.07 -2.77 11.58
CA ALA A 53 4.43 -3.23 12.80
C ALA A 53 4.81 -4.68 13.15
N ALA A 54 4.94 -5.55 12.15
CA ALA A 54 5.42 -6.91 12.35
C ALA A 54 6.88 -6.91 12.85
N GLU A 55 7.74 -6.11 12.24
CA GLU A 55 9.14 -5.94 12.64
C GLU A 55 9.25 -5.52 14.11
N GLN A 56 8.52 -4.47 14.52
CA GLN A 56 8.51 -4.01 15.91
C GLN A 56 8.11 -5.10 16.90
N VAL A 57 7.08 -5.90 16.59
CA VAL A 57 6.65 -7.03 17.43
C VAL A 57 7.76 -8.08 17.52
N THR A 58 8.38 -8.42 16.39
CA THR A 58 9.44 -9.43 16.34
C THR A 58 10.70 -8.99 17.09
N ASP A 59 11.10 -7.73 16.98
CA ASP A 59 12.26 -7.17 17.67
C ASP A 59 12.03 -7.08 19.18
N ALA A 60 10.84 -6.64 19.59
CA ALA A 60 10.45 -6.62 20.99
C ALA A 60 10.47 -8.02 21.61
N LEU A 61 9.94 -9.02 20.89
CA LEU A 61 9.94 -10.40 21.33
C LEU A 61 11.35 -10.98 21.37
N ALA A 62 12.19 -10.75 20.35
CA ALA A 62 13.57 -11.19 20.31
C ALA A 62 14.38 -10.62 21.47
N THR A 63 14.17 -9.35 21.80
CA THR A 63 14.78 -8.69 22.96
C THR A 63 14.32 -9.32 24.27
N ALA A 64 13.01 -9.58 24.41
CA ALA A 64 12.45 -10.26 25.57
C ALA A 64 12.99 -11.69 25.72
N MET A 65 13.22 -12.41 24.62
CA MET A 65 13.85 -13.74 24.63
C MET A 65 15.30 -13.68 25.09
N LYS A 66 16.10 -12.73 24.57
CA LYS A 66 17.48 -12.52 25.04
C LYS A 66 17.53 -12.26 26.54
N LEU A 67 16.60 -11.46 27.07
CA LEU A 67 16.49 -11.21 28.51
C LEU A 67 15.99 -12.44 29.29
N ALA A 68 15.05 -13.20 28.74
CA ALA A 68 14.50 -14.38 29.41
C ALA A 68 15.56 -15.48 29.62
N ILE A 69 16.52 -15.61 28.71
CA ILE A 69 17.61 -16.60 28.80
C ILE A 69 18.52 -16.34 30.01
N THR A 70 18.64 -15.08 30.46
CA THR A 70 19.47 -14.72 31.63
C THR A 70 18.73 -14.84 32.96
N GLN A 71 17.45 -15.21 32.95
CA GLN A 71 16.56 -15.23 34.11
C GLN A 71 16.19 -16.65 34.56
N PRO A 72 15.87 -16.86 35.84
CA PRO A 72 15.28 -18.11 36.30
C PRO A 72 13.90 -18.32 35.66
N ALA A 73 13.52 -19.58 35.44
CA ALA A 73 12.36 -19.98 34.62
C ALA A 73 11.03 -19.26 34.94
N LYS A 74 10.78 -18.95 36.22
CA LYS A 74 9.55 -18.23 36.63
C LYS A 74 9.53 -16.77 36.14
N ALA A 75 10.68 -16.09 36.22
CA ALA A 75 10.84 -14.71 35.75
C ALA A 75 10.89 -14.64 34.22
N ALA A 76 11.61 -15.57 33.59
CA ALA A 76 11.65 -15.72 32.13
C ALA A 76 10.24 -15.84 31.52
N LYS A 77 9.38 -16.70 32.08
CA LYS A 77 7.98 -16.85 31.65
C LYS A 77 7.16 -15.57 31.82
N ALA A 78 7.40 -14.79 32.87
CA ALA A 78 6.71 -13.53 33.08
C ALA A 78 7.14 -12.47 32.06
N THR A 79 8.44 -12.37 31.78
CA THR A 79 9.03 -11.47 30.77
C THR A 79 8.45 -11.72 29.38
N LEU A 80 8.41 -12.98 28.94
CA LEU A 80 7.84 -13.35 27.64
C LEU A 80 6.32 -13.07 27.56
N ARG A 81 5.57 -13.36 28.63
CA ARG A 81 4.13 -13.06 28.67
C ARG A 81 3.84 -11.56 28.65
N LYS A 82 4.72 -10.74 29.21
CA LYS A 82 4.59 -9.27 29.17
C LYS A 82 4.75 -8.77 27.73
N ALA A 83 5.80 -9.21 27.03
CA ALA A 83 6.05 -8.82 25.64
C ALA A 83 4.87 -9.17 24.72
N LEU A 84 4.29 -10.37 24.86
CA LEU A 84 3.11 -10.78 24.07
C LEU A 84 1.85 -9.95 24.33
N LYS A 85 1.69 -9.36 25.52
CA LYS A 85 0.55 -8.50 25.83
C LYS A 85 0.72 -7.08 25.31
N GLU A 86 1.96 -6.59 25.36
CA GLU A 86 2.33 -5.23 25.00
C GLU A 86 2.37 -5.04 23.48
N TYR A 87 2.73 -6.10 22.72
CA TYR A 87 2.82 -6.09 21.26
C TYR A 87 1.94 -7.18 20.65
N PRO A 88 0.61 -6.99 20.59
CA PRO A 88 -0.31 -8.05 20.17
C PRO A 88 -0.44 -8.21 18.64
N GLY A 89 0.30 -7.43 17.84
CA GLY A 89 0.29 -7.48 16.38
C GLY A 89 -0.58 -6.39 15.72
N TYR A 90 -0.29 -6.11 14.44
CA TYR A 90 -1.07 -5.21 13.60
C TYR A 90 -2.46 -5.79 13.28
N GLY A 91 -3.49 -4.96 13.21
CA GLY A 91 -4.87 -5.38 12.89
C GLY A 91 -5.67 -5.99 14.05
N ARG A 92 -5.20 -5.88 15.30
CA ARG A 92 -6.03 -6.25 16.45
C ARG A 92 -7.13 -5.22 16.65
N GLU A 93 -8.37 -5.68 16.67
CA GLU A 93 -9.51 -4.82 16.97
C GLU A 93 -9.30 -4.11 18.33
N PRO A 94 -9.63 -2.80 18.42
CA PRO A 94 -9.52 -2.08 19.67
C PRO A 94 -10.39 -2.78 20.74
N PRO A 95 -9.96 -2.76 22.01
CA PRO A 95 -10.76 -3.33 23.08
C PRO A 95 -12.15 -2.66 23.07
N ALA A 96 -13.21 -3.47 23.01
CA ALA A 96 -14.58 -2.98 22.97
C ALA A 96 -14.79 -1.95 24.09
N ALA A 97 -15.21 -0.74 23.72
CA ALA A 97 -15.48 0.32 24.67
C ALA A 97 -16.51 -0.19 25.70
N SER A 98 -16.10 -0.23 26.96
CA SER A 98 -16.91 -0.66 28.10
C SER A 98 -17.71 0.51 28.66
#